data_AF-A0A955SKZ6-F1
#
_entry.id   AF-A0A955SKZ6-F1
#
_cell.length_a   1.000
_cell.length_b   1.000
_cell.length_c   1.000
_cell.angle_alpha   90.00
_cell.angle_beta   90.00
_cell.angle_gamma   90.00
#
_symmetry.space_group_name_H-M   'P 1'
#
loop_
_entity.id
_entity.type
_entity.pdbx_description
1 polymer ?
#
loop_
_entity_poly.entity_id
_entity_poly.type
_entity_poly.pdbx_seq_one_letter_code
_entity_poly.pdbx_strand_id
1 'polypeptide(L)'
;MRQFIETEHEKFVGLINSKIRTHTDPQKAVGFACALIITLLTSPFLAAGENNELPFKAASIIFETTDNDIELQVFVDGNQWKTLKIDDLRGRQIFDLRTQRKLGRQGLSELHFASEPDHFPEEALAPSEEANEVVRTFLSKFPAGHYEYEGKTVDGAELEGEATLTHVLPALPEIKAPVSRTDEPPQVDRFNLVIEWNPVTTQFLHNGPVEIIEYQVILDQVEPPRTIPWIDGSARRGLINVPGHVTRLTVPPEYLLPGTLYEFEVLAIEASGNTTISVGEFMTME
;
A
#
# COMPACT_ATOMS: atom_id res chain seq x y z
N MET A 1 12.15 11.99 13.53
CA MET A 1 13.00 11.51 12.43
C MET A 1 13.18 9.98 12.42
N ARG A 2 13.48 9.31 13.54
CA ARG A 2 13.55 7.83 13.59
C ARG A 2 12.17 7.15 13.68
N GLN A 3 11.22 7.77 14.39
CA GLN A 3 9.82 7.31 14.49
C GLN A 3 9.11 7.29 13.13
N PHE A 4 9.29 8.32 12.30
CA PHE A 4 8.69 8.43 10.96
C PHE A 4 9.15 7.31 9.99
N ILE A 5 10.41 6.88 10.08
CA ILE A 5 10.99 5.84 9.20
C ILE A 5 10.50 4.43 9.58
N GLU A 6 10.14 4.20 10.84
CA GLU A 6 9.61 2.91 11.32
C GLU A 6 8.09 2.76 11.08
N THR A 7 7.35 3.87 10.93
CA THR A 7 5.92 3.87 10.57
C THR A 7 5.69 3.33 9.16
N GLU A 8 6.48 3.78 8.18
CA GLU A 8 6.36 3.41 6.76
C GLU A 8 6.73 1.95 6.47
N HIS A 9 7.78 1.42 7.12
CA HIS A 9 8.28 0.06 6.87
C HIS A 9 7.31 -1.05 7.34
N GLU A 10 6.40 -0.78 8.28
CA GLU A 10 5.45 -1.79 8.78
C GLU A 10 4.05 -1.69 8.16
N LYS A 11 3.58 -0.48 7.77
CA LYS A 11 2.48 -0.30 6.80
C LYS A 11 2.74 -1.14 5.54
N PHE A 12 3.98 -1.05 5.09
CA PHE A 12 4.53 -1.81 3.98
C PHE A 12 4.43 -3.34 4.14
N VAL A 13 4.74 -3.93 5.30
CA VAL A 13 4.59 -5.39 5.51
C VAL A 13 3.11 -5.82 5.45
N GLY A 14 2.19 -4.98 5.91
CA GLY A 14 0.74 -5.20 5.77
C GLY A 14 0.26 -5.17 4.32
N LEU A 15 0.73 -4.20 3.55
CA LEU A 15 0.45 -4.04 2.12
C LEU A 15 1.09 -5.15 1.26
N ILE A 16 2.28 -5.65 1.64
CA ILE A 16 2.89 -6.84 1.01
C ILE A 16 2.03 -8.08 1.25
N ASN A 17 1.50 -8.27 2.46
CA ASN A 17 0.69 -9.44 2.80
C ASN A 17 -0.64 -9.49 2.03
N SER A 18 -1.19 -8.35 1.62
CA SER A 18 -2.35 -8.30 0.71
C SER A 18 -1.95 -8.63 -0.74
N LYS A 19 -0.79 -8.15 -1.20
CA LYS A 19 -0.21 -8.46 -2.54
C LYS A 19 0.12 -9.94 -2.76
N ILE A 20 0.46 -10.70 -1.72
CA ILE A 20 0.70 -12.16 -1.85
C ILE A 20 -0.61 -12.95 -2.11
N ARG A 21 -1.77 -12.47 -1.63
CA ARG A 21 -3.05 -13.18 -1.79
C ARG A 21 -3.63 -13.13 -3.19
N THR A 22 -3.33 -12.10 -3.99
CA THR A 22 -3.88 -11.97 -5.35
C THR A 22 -3.10 -12.79 -6.39
N HIS A 23 -1.85 -13.17 -6.11
CA HIS A 23 -1.00 -13.93 -7.04
C HIS A 23 -0.89 -15.45 -6.79
N THR A 24 -1.55 -15.99 -5.75
CA THR A 24 -1.44 -17.42 -5.39
C THR A 24 -2.72 -18.26 -5.47
N ASP A 25 -3.88 -17.71 -5.84
CA ASP A 25 -5.13 -18.50 -5.96
C ASP A 25 -5.73 -18.54 -7.38
N PRO A 26 -5.28 -19.46 -8.26
CA PRO A 26 -5.93 -19.71 -9.54
C PRO A 26 -7.29 -20.46 -9.42
N GLN A 27 -7.83 -20.73 -8.23
CA GLN A 27 -9.03 -21.57 -8.07
C GLN A 27 -10.36 -20.84 -7.84
N LYS A 28 -10.44 -19.51 -8.02
CA LYS A 28 -11.73 -18.78 -7.92
C LYS A 28 -12.24 -18.15 -9.22
N ALA A 29 -11.81 -18.66 -10.37
CA ALA A 29 -12.49 -18.41 -11.64
C ALA A 29 -13.53 -19.50 -11.94
N VAL A 30 -14.72 -19.37 -11.36
CA VAL A 30 -15.93 -20.10 -11.77
C VAL A 30 -17.01 -19.06 -12.04
N GLY A 31 -17.55 -18.86 -13.24
CA GLY A 31 -17.29 -19.55 -14.49
C GLY A 31 -18.04 -18.88 -15.65
N PHE A 32 -17.56 -19.12 -16.85
CA PHE A 32 -18.37 -19.03 -18.07
C PHE A 32 -17.92 -20.18 -18.98
N ALA A 33 -18.85 -21.08 -19.25
CA ALA A 33 -18.63 -22.25 -20.08
C ALA A 33 -18.42 -21.84 -21.54
N CYS A 34 -17.29 -22.23 -22.12
CA CYS A 34 -17.11 -22.32 -23.57
C CYS A 34 -16.49 -23.68 -23.90
N ALA A 35 -17.19 -24.43 -24.73
CA ALA A 35 -16.89 -25.81 -25.09
C ALA A 35 -15.50 -25.95 -25.73
N LEU A 36 -14.72 -26.90 -25.21
CA LEU A 36 -13.46 -27.33 -25.79
C LEU A 36 -13.75 -28.29 -26.97
N ILE A 37 -13.54 -27.83 -28.20
CA ILE A 37 -13.40 -28.73 -29.37
C ILE A 37 -11.91 -29.04 -29.49
N ILE A 38 -11.55 -30.31 -29.24
CA ILE A 38 -10.19 -30.82 -29.44
C ILE A 38 -10.04 -31.16 -30.93
N THR A 39 -9.29 -30.33 -31.66
CA THR A 39 -8.67 -30.74 -32.93
C THR A 39 -7.16 -30.79 -32.75
N LEU A 40 -6.60 -32.00 -32.71
CA LEU A 40 -5.17 -32.24 -32.85
C LEU A 40 -4.72 -31.75 -34.24
N LEU A 41 -3.88 -30.73 -34.28
CA LEU A 41 -3.04 -30.40 -35.43
C LEU A 41 -1.60 -30.29 -34.97
N THR A 42 -0.79 -31.24 -35.42
CA THR A 42 0.66 -31.28 -35.24
C THR A 42 1.36 -30.42 -36.29
N SER A 43 2.38 -29.67 -35.84
CA SER A 43 3.51 -29.04 -36.56
C SER A 43 3.46 -27.50 -36.68
N PRO A 44 4.60 -26.82 -36.84
CA PRO A 44 5.97 -27.08 -36.39
C PRO A 44 6.54 -25.91 -35.55
N PHE A 45 7.70 -26.14 -34.94
CA PHE A 45 8.61 -25.11 -34.43
C PHE A 45 8.66 -23.87 -35.35
N LEU A 46 8.17 -22.74 -34.85
CA LEU A 46 8.48 -21.40 -35.36
C LEU A 46 9.11 -20.63 -34.20
N ALA A 47 10.38 -20.31 -34.36
CA ALA A 47 11.19 -19.56 -33.43
C ALA A 47 10.56 -18.18 -33.16
N ALA A 48 9.93 -18.04 -31.99
CA ALA A 48 9.88 -16.76 -31.30
C ALA A 48 11.21 -16.62 -30.56
N GLY A 49 11.90 -15.49 -30.68
CA GLY A 49 13.07 -15.22 -29.84
C GLY A 49 12.64 -15.31 -28.37
N GLU A 50 13.20 -16.26 -27.64
CA GLU A 50 12.95 -16.37 -26.20
C GLU A 50 13.51 -15.10 -25.56
N ASN A 51 12.64 -14.24 -25.04
CA ASN A 51 13.05 -13.20 -24.10
C ASN A 51 13.71 -13.94 -22.92
N ASN A 52 15.03 -13.88 -22.85
CA ASN A 52 15.85 -14.65 -21.90
C ASN A 52 15.93 -13.94 -20.53
N GLU A 53 14.93 -13.11 -20.23
CA GLU A 53 14.86 -12.28 -19.04
C GLU A 53 14.06 -13.00 -17.95
N LEU A 54 14.56 -12.96 -16.73
CA LEU A 54 13.88 -13.54 -15.58
C LEU A 54 12.86 -12.53 -15.03
N PRO A 55 11.67 -12.95 -14.59
CA PRO A 55 10.75 -11.99 -13.98
C PRO A 55 11.23 -11.60 -12.57
N PHE A 56 11.01 -10.35 -12.17
CA PHE A 56 10.87 -10.03 -10.74
C PHE A 56 9.71 -10.84 -10.14
N LYS A 57 9.81 -11.21 -8.86
CA LYS A 57 8.72 -11.93 -8.18
C LYS A 57 7.51 -11.05 -7.95
N ALA A 58 7.75 -9.76 -7.69
CA ALA A 58 6.73 -8.74 -7.55
C ALA A 58 7.32 -7.36 -7.90
N ALA A 59 6.50 -6.51 -8.50
CA ALA A 59 6.78 -5.10 -8.72
C ALA A 59 5.48 -4.31 -8.52
N SER A 60 5.56 -3.12 -7.94
CA SER A 60 4.40 -2.24 -7.80
C SER A 60 4.81 -0.79 -7.66
N ILE A 61 3.97 0.10 -8.18
CA ILE A 61 4.04 1.55 -8.02
C ILE A 61 2.62 2.04 -7.73
N ILE A 62 2.43 2.75 -6.62
CA ILE A 62 1.10 3.20 -6.15
C ILE A 62 1.21 4.60 -5.54
N PHE A 63 0.07 5.24 -5.35
CA PHE A 63 -0.06 6.39 -4.46
C PHE A 63 -0.60 5.99 -3.10
N GLU A 64 -0.03 6.58 -2.05
CA GLU A 64 -0.61 6.59 -0.71
C GLU A 64 -0.97 8.04 -0.35
N THR A 65 -2.12 8.24 0.28
CA THR A 65 -2.57 9.56 0.73
C THR A 65 -3.01 9.48 2.18
N THR A 66 -2.42 10.31 3.03
CA THR A 66 -2.78 10.42 4.46
C THR A 66 -3.05 11.86 4.78
N ASP A 67 -4.23 12.15 5.34
CA ASP A 67 -4.70 13.53 5.49
C ASP A 67 -4.42 14.31 4.19
N ASN A 68 -3.67 15.41 4.25
CA ASN A 68 -3.35 16.29 3.12
C ASN A 68 -2.03 15.96 2.39
N ASP A 69 -1.42 14.82 2.68
CA ASP A 69 -0.15 14.40 2.09
C ASP A 69 -0.39 13.31 1.04
N ILE A 70 0.31 13.40 -0.09
CA ILE A 70 0.37 12.32 -1.09
C ILE A 70 1.82 11.96 -1.40
N GLU A 71 2.07 10.67 -1.54
CA GLU A 71 3.38 10.14 -1.91
C GLU A 71 3.26 8.98 -2.90
N LEU A 72 4.34 8.78 -3.66
CA LEU A 72 4.53 7.62 -4.51
C LEU A 72 5.24 6.53 -3.72
N GLN A 73 4.65 5.34 -3.62
CA GLN A 73 5.33 4.18 -3.08
C GLN A 73 5.70 3.17 -4.17
N VAL A 74 6.91 2.64 -4.06
CA VAL A 74 7.46 1.65 -4.99
C VAL A 74 7.95 0.44 -4.22
N PHE A 75 7.69 -0.75 -4.76
CA PHE A 75 8.15 -2.02 -4.22
C PHE A 75 8.64 -2.94 -5.32
N VAL A 76 9.70 -3.68 -5.04
CA VAL A 76 10.19 -4.77 -5.86
C VAL A 76 10.71 -5.93 -4.99
N ASP A 77 10.35 -7.16 -5.37
CA ASP A 77 10.92 -8.41 -4.83
C ASP A 77 11.51 -9.21 -5.98
N GLY A 78 12.72 -9.72 -5.76
CA GLY A 78 13.41 -10.66 -6.62
C GLY A 78 14.42 -11.48 -5.83
N ASN A 79 15.30 -12.16 -6.57
CA ASN A 79 16.38 -12.94 -5.96
C ASN A 79 17.74 -12.38 -6.38
N GLN A 80 18.54 -11.96 -5.41
CA GLN A 80 19.96 -11.62 -5.58
C GLN A 80 20.23 -10.68 -6.77
N TRP A 81 19.44 -9.62 -6.89
CA TRP A 81 19.62 -8.61 -7.92
C TRP A 81 20.61 -7.53 -7.46
N LYS A 82 21.41 -6.98 -8.38
CA LYS A 82 22.46 -6.00 -8.10
C LYS A 82 22.22 -4.64 -8.73
N THR A 83 21.29 -4.57 -9.68
CA THR A 83 20.82 -3.32 -10.30
C THR A 83 19.30 -3.32 -10.38
N LEU A 84 18.73 -2.13 -10.31
CA LEU A 84 17.33 -1.85 -10.58
C LEU A 84 17.23 -0.50 -11.30
N LYS A 85 16.50 -0.46 -12.40
CA LYS A 85 16.05 0.77 -13.04
C LYS A 85 14.53 0.75 -13.14
N ILE A 86 13.95 1.94 -13.06
CA ILE A 86 12.51 2.11 -13.27
C ILE A 86 12.32 3.26 -14.25
N ASP A 87 11.63 2.97 -15.35
CA ASP A 87 11.31 3.92 -16.41
C ASP A 87 9.80 4.17 -16.47
N ASP A 88 9.41 5.41 -16.77
CA ASP A 88 8.01 5.75 -17.03
C ASP A 88 7.57 5.34 -18.45
N LEU A 89 6.28 5.43 -18.73
CA LEU A 89 5.66 5.19 -20.05
C LEU A 89 6.24 6.01 -21.22
N ARG A 90 7.10 7.01 -20.97
CA ARG A 90 7.82 7.78 -22.00
C ARG A 90 9.29 7.36 -22.11
N GLY A 91 9.69 6.27 -21.44
CA GLY A 91 11.07 5.82 -21.34
C GLY A 91 11.96 6.77 -20.54
N ARG A 92 11.38 7.57 -19.63
CA ARG A 92 12.17 8.44 -18.76
C ARG A 92 12.46 7.72 -17.45
N GLN A 93 13.74 7.60 -17.15
CA GLN A 93 14.22 6.99 -15.92
C GLN A 93 13.82 7.81 -14.70
N ILE A 94 13.06 7.20 -13.80
CA ILE A 94 12.66 7.79 -12.51
C ILE A 94 13.49 7.23 -11.34
N PHE A 95 14.16 6.10 -11.54
CA PHE A 95 14.99 5.46 -10.51
C PHE A 95 16.14 4.65 -11.13
N ASP A 96 17.34 4.71 -10.53
CA ASP A 96 18.49 3.86 -10.86
C ASP A 96 19.29 3.55 -9.61
N LEU A 97 19.36 2.27 -9.29
CA LEU A 97 20.14 1.73 -8.19
C LEU A 97 21.17 0.75 -8.73
N ARG A 98 22.41 0.92 -8.27
CA ARG A 98 23.49 -0.05 -8.44
C ARG A 98 24.17 -0.33 -7.11
N THR A 99 24.09 -1.59 -6.69
CA THR A 99 24.80 -2.08 -5.50
C THR A 99 26.32 -2.02 -5.71
N GLN A 100 27.07 -1.86 -4.62
CA GLN A 100 28.53 -1.70 -4.67
C GLN A 100 29.25 -2.75 -3.81
N ARG A 101 30.49 -3.05 -4.21
CA ARG A 101 31.47 -3.85 -3.44
C ARG A 101 30.88 -5.18 -2.94
N LYS A 102 30.79 -5.38 -1.62
CA LYS A 102 30.32 -6.63 -1.01
C LYS A 102 28.83 -6.85 -1.27
N LEU A 103 28.02 -5.78 -1.21
CA LEU A 103 26.59 -5.88 -1.48
C LEU A 103 26.32 -6.27 -2.93
N GLY A 104 27.13 -5.80 -3.89
CA GLY A 104 27.00 -6.22 -5.29
C GLY A 104 27.44 -7.66 -5.59
N ARG A 105 28.08 -8.35 -4.63
CA ARG A 105 28.35 -9.80 -4.70
C ARG A 105 27.29 -10.63 -3.98
N GLN A 106 26.62 -10.04 -2.98
CA GLN A 106 25.55 -10.68 -2.23
C GLN A 106 24.20 -10.57 -2.95
N GLY A 107 23.93 -9.41 -3.57
CA GLY A 107 22.65 -9.05 -4.13
C GLY A 107 21.66 -8.53 -3.09
N LEU A 108 20.64 -7.84 -3.58
CA LEU A 108 19.42 -7.47 -2.88
C LEU A 108 18.34 -8.51 -3.19
N SER A 109 17.42 -8.72 -2.25
CA SER A 109 16.19 -9.49 -2.49
C SER A 109 15.01 -8.56 -2.70
N GLU A 110 14.94 -7.50 -1.92
CA GLU A 110 13.77 -6.63 -1.83
C GLU A 110 14.22 -5.18 -1.74
N LEU A 111 13.39 -4.28 -2.29
CA LEU A 111 13.49 -2.85 -2.05
C LEU A 111 12.10 -2.24 -1.98
N HIS A 112 11.91 -1.38 -1.00
CA HIS A 112 10.80 -0.45 -0.92
C HIS A 112 11.32 0.96 -0.65
N PHE A 113 10.65 1.92 -1.25
CA PHE A 113 10.85 3.33 -0.96
C PHE A 113 9.56 4.10 -1.23
N ALA A 114 9.41 5.21 -0.51
CA ALA A 114 8.43 6.24 -0.78
C ALA A 114 9.14 7.50 -1.32
N SER A 115 8.46 8.29 -2.14
CA SER A 115 8.87 9.68 -2.37
C SER A 115 8.70 10.49 -1.09
N GLU A 116 9.39 11.62 -0.96
CA GLU A 116 8.98 12.60 0.04
C GLU A 116 7.52 13.02 -0.24
N PRO A 117 6.64 13.07 0.77
CA PRO A 117 5.26 13.46 0.55
C PRO A 117 5.16 14.93 0.14
N ASP A 118 4.28 15.22 -0.82
CA ASP A 118 3.84 16.59 -1.09
C ASP A 118 2.70 16.91 -0.12
N HIS A 119 2.90 17.91 0.74
CA HIS A 119 1.88 18.41 1.67
C HIS A 119 1.01 19.47 1.00
N PHE A 120 -0.30 19.26 1.05
CA PHE A 120 -1.28 20.21 0.55
C PHE A 120 -1.96 20.99 1.68
N PRO A 121 -2.41 22.23 1.42
CA PRO A 121 -3.32 22.92 2.34
C PRO A 121 -4.55 22.06 2.64
N GLU A 122 -5.14 22.19 3.82
CA GLU A 122 -6.34 21.43 4.23
C GLU A 122 -7.52 21.65 3.26
N GLU A 123 -7.61 22.85 2.69
CA GLU A 123 -8.64 23.19 1.70
C GLU A 123 -8.39 22.51 0.35
N ALA A 124 -7.17 22.03 0.10
CA ALA A 124 -6.81 21.33 -1.13
C ALA A 124 -7.29 19.87 -1.16
N LEU A 125 -7.85 19.37 -0.05
CA LEU A 125 -8.62 18.13 -0.02
C LEU A 125 -10.13 18.35 0.17
N ALA A 126 -10.60 19.59 0.15
CA ALA A 126 -12.00 19.82 -0.13
C ALA A 126 -12.24 19.55 -1.63
N PRO A 127 -13.34 18.90 -2.05
CA PRO A 127 -13.66 18.70 -3.47
C PRO A 127 -14.01 20.05 -4.14
N SER A 128 -12.97 20.84 -4.42
CA SER A 128 -13.02 22.13 -5.11
C SER A 128 -12.09 22.10 -6.31
N GLU A 129 -12.33 22.98 -7.28
CA GLU A 129 -11.52 22.99 -8.51
C GLU A 129 -10.05 23.37 -8.24
N GLU A 130 -9.82 24.27 -7.28
CA GLU A 130 -8.48 24.73 -6.89
C GLU A 130 -7.68 23.64 -6.17
N ALA A 131 -8.33 22.97 -5.22
CA ALA A 131 -7.84 21.76 -4.55
C ALA A 131 -7.41 20.68 -5.54
N ASN A 132 -8.28 20.38 -6.50
CA ASN A 132 -8.04 19.39 -7.52
C ASN A 132 -6.82 19.73 -8.38
N GLU A 133 -6.55 21.01 -8.66
CA GLU A 133 -5.40 21.40 -9.50
C GLU A 133 -4.05 21.14 -8.82
N VAL A 134 -3.95 21.35 -7.51
CA VAL A 134 -2.71 21.07 -6.75
C VAL A 134 -2.40 19.58 -6.78
N VAL A 135 -3.41 18.74 -6.51
CA VAL A 135 -3.25 17.29 -6.56
C VAL A 135 -2.98 16.81 -8.00
N ARG A 136 -3.68 17.33 -9.01
CA ARG A 136 -3.39 17.04 -10.44
C ARG A 136 -1.96 17.42 -10.81
N THR A 137 -1.44 18.53 -10.27
CA THR A 137 -0.05 18.95 -10.49
C THR A 137 0.93 17.91 -9.95
N PHE A 138 0.71 17.41 -8.73
CA PHE A 138 1.50 16.29 -8.19
C PHE A 138 1.40 15.05 -9.08
N LEU A 139 0.18 14.61 -9.40
CA LEU A 139 -0.07 13.43 -10.24
C LEU A 139 0.56 13.56 -11.63
N SER A 140 0.74 14.77 -12.16
CA SER A 140 1.41 14.99 -13.45
C SER A 140 2.91 14.68 -13.43
N LYS A 141 3.55 14.70 -12.24
CA LYS A 141 4.96 14.28 -12.04
C LYS A 141 5.12 12.78 -12.31
N PHE A 142 4.08 12.00 -12.03
CA PHE A 142 4.03 10.54 -12.17
C PHE A 142 2.78 10.13 -12.99
N PRO A 143 2.85 10.20 -14.33
CA PRO A 143 1.69 9.95 -15.18
C PRO A 143 1.15 8.52 -15.03
N ALA A 144 -0.17 8.35 -15.05
CA ALA A 144 -0.76 7.02 -15.07
C ALA A 144 -0.34 6.22 -16.32
N GLY A 145 -0.09 4.92 -16.15
CA GLY A 145 0.33 4.01 -17.20
C GLY A 145 1.32 2.95 -16.71
N HIS A 146 1.96 2.28 -17.66
CA HIS A 146 2.94 1.24 -17.37
C HIS A 146 4.30 1.83 -17.01
N TYR A 147 4.90 1.25 -15.98
CA TYR A 147 6.25 1.51 -15.52
C TYR A 147 7.05 0.21 -15.63
N GLU A 148 8.20 0.31 -16.28
CA GLU A 148 9.08 -0.82 -16.58
C GLU A 148 10.17 -0.92 -15.51
N TYR A 149 10.42 -2.13 -15.03
CA TYR A 149 11.41 -2.46 -14.02
C TYR A 149 12.46 -3.35 -14.67
N GLU A 150 13.67 -2.84 -14.80
CA GLU A 150 14.79 -3.60 -15.35
C GLU A 150 15.83 -3.88 -14.26
N GLY A 151 16.37 -5.09 -14.24
CA GLY A 151 17.39 -5.47 -13.27
C GLY A 151 18.43 -6.41 -13.84
N LYS A 152 19.45 -6.68 -13.03
CA LYS A 152 20.42 -7.75 -13.29
C LYS A 152 20.73 -8.48 -12.00
N THR A 153 20.79 -9.80 -12.07
CA THR A 153 21.24 -10.66 -10.97
C THR A 153 22.74 -10.50 -10.71
N VAL A 154 23.22 -10.97 -9.55
CA VAL A 154 24.66 -11.07 -9.26
C VAL A 154 25.43 -11.81 -10.35
N ASP A 155 24.83 -12.86 -10.91
CA ASP A 155 25.41 -13.71 -11.96
C ASP A 155 25.23 -13.13 -13.39
N GLY A 156 24.47 -12.04 -13.53
CA GLY A 156 24.37 -11.27 -14.77
C GLY A 156 23.16 -11.58 -15.65
N ALA A 157 22.27 -12.50 -15.24
CA ALA A 157 20.97 -12.66 -15.87
C ALA A 157 20.14 -11.37 -15.75
N GLU A 158 19.45 -11.00 -16.82
CA GLU A 158 18.53 -9.86 -16.86
C GLU A 158 17.23 -10.17 -16.13
N LEU A 159 16.66 -9.13 -15.52
CA LEU A 159 15.39 -9.18 -14.80
C LEU A 159 14.43 -8.15 -15.40
N GLU A 160 13.19 -8.55 -15.59
CA GLU A 160 12.11 -7.72 -16.12
C GLU A 160 10.91 -7.73 -15.17
N GLY A 161 10.21 -6.61 -15.09
CA GLY A 161 8.96 -6.48 -14.36
C GLY A 161 8.20 -5.27 -14.85
N GLU A 162 6.89 -5.29 -14.66
CA GLU A 162 6.02 -4.18 -15.02
C GLU A 162 5.05 -3.91 -13.87
N ALA A 163 4.72 -2.63 -13.68
CA ALA A 163 3.64 -2.23 -12.81
C ALA A 163 2.82 -1.11 -13.47
N THR A 164 1.51 -1.09 -13.20
CA THR A 164 0.62 -0.04 -13.72
C THR A 164 0.30 0.94 -12.60
N LEU A 165 0.64 2.22 -12.80
CA LEU A 165 0.19 3.31 -11.94
C LEU A 165 -1.15 3.83 -12.44
N THR A 166 -2.13 3.94 -11.55
CA THR A 166 -3.40 4.60 -11.86
C THR A 166 -3.54 5.91 -11.07
N HIS A 167 -4.37 6.82 -11.57
CA HIS A 167 -4.77 8.04 -10.82
C HIS A 167 -6.12 7.83 -10.12
N VAL A 168 -6.52 6.58 -9.89
CA VAL A 168 -7.74 6.23 -9.15
C VAL A 168 -7.41 6.32 -7.66
N LEU A 169 -7.81 7.41 -7.02
CA LEU A 169 -7.59 7.63 -5.60
C LEU A 169 -8.93 7.49 -4.86
N PRO A 170 -9.13 6.51 -3.98
CA PRO A 170 -10.36 6.39 -3.20
C PRO A 170 -10.58 7.64 -2.33
N ALA A 171 -11.82 7.94 -1.97
CA ALA A 171 -12.08 8.97 -0.96
C ALA A 171 -11.53 8.52 0.41
N LEU A 172 -11.24 9.49 1.30
CA LEU A 172 -10.79 9.17 2.65
C LEU A 172 -11.88 8.40 3.42
N PRO A 173 -11.52 7.35 4.19
CA PRO A 173 -12.46 6.68 5.09
C PRO A 173 -13.04 7.61 6.16
N GLU A 174 -14.35 7.87 6.11
CA GLU A 174 -15.00 8.65 7.17
C GLU A 174 -15.18 7.79 8.43
N ILE A 175 -14.38 8.06 9.47
CA ILE A 175 -14.46 7.38 10.77
C ILE A 175 -15.76 7.79 11.49
N LYS A 176 -16.52 6.79 11.94
CA LYS A 176 -17.74 6.96 12.74
C LYS A 176 -17.54 6.67 14.22
N ALA A 177 -16.61 5.77 14.55
CA ALA A 177 -16.30 5.42 15.92
C ALA A 177 -14.87 4.85 16.03
N PRO A 178 -14.16 5.13 17.14
CA PRO A 178 -14.49 6.17 18.11
C PRO A 178 -14.28 7.57 17.51
N VAL A 179 -15.15 8.52 17.84
CA VAL A 179 -15.05 9.93 17.41
C VAL A 179 -15.20 10.84 18.61
N SER A 180 -14.33 11.84 18.73
CA SER A 180 -14.48 12.84 19.80
C SER A 180 -15.59 13.84 19.48
N ARG A 181 -16.14 14.44 20.54
CA ARG A 181 -17.00 15.63 20.47
C ARG A 181 -16.32 16.87 21.06
N THR A 182 -15.05 16.73 21.45
CA THR A 182 -14.19 17.76 22.04
C THR A 182 -12.82 17.66 21.37
N ASP A 183 -11.90 18.53 21.77
CA ASP A 183 -10.49 18.46 21.31
C ASP A 183 -9.69 17.35 22.02
N GLU A 184 -10.32 16.58 22.92
CA GLU A 184 -9.68 15.48 23.65
C GLU A 184 -10.03 14.13 23.01
N PRO A 185 -9.13 13.14 23.02
CA PRO A 185 -9.44 11.80 22.52
C PRO A 185 -10.65 11.17 23.24
N PRO A 186 -11.56 10.48 22.52
CA PRO A 186 -12.71 9.83 23.12
C PRO A 186 -12.27 8.72 24.09
N GLN A 187 -12.92 8.66 25.25
CA GLN A 187 -12.68 7.60 26.24
C GLN A 187 -13.46 6.34 25.85
N VAL A 188 -12.77 5.20 25.76
CA VAL A 188 -13.37 3.93 25.33
C VAL A 188 -13.16 2.82 26.36
N ASP A 189 -14.14 1.92 26.46
CA ASP A 189 -13.96 0.66 27.19
C ASP A 189 -13.13 -0.30 26.33
N ARG A 190 -11.94 -0.67 26.82
CA ARG A 190 -11.02 -1.58 26.13
C ARG A 190 -11.60 -2.96 25.86
N PHE A 191 -12.61 -3.41 26.61
CA PHE A 191 -13.24 -4.71 26.39
C PHE A 191 -14.32 -4.69 25.29
N ASN A 192 -14.73 -3.49 24.84
CA ASN A 192 -15.83 -3.29 23.91
C ASN A 192 -15.48 -2.31 22.77
N LEU A 193 -14.18 -2.09 22.51
CA LEU A 193 -13.75 -1.18 21.45
C LEU A 193 -14.17 -1.70 20.08
N VAL A 194 -14.86 -0.84 19.34
CA VAL A 194 -15.20 -1.03 17.92
C VAL A 194 -14.71 0.18 17.14
N ILE A 195 -13.88 -0.07 16.13
CA ILE A 195 -13.53 0.92 15.11
C ILE A 195 -14.54 0.75 13.97
N GLU A 196 -15.24 1.83 13.60
CA GLU A 196 -16.26 1.83 12.56
C GLU A 196 -16.07 3.02 11.61
N TRP A 197 -16.26 2.78 10.32
CA TRP A 197 -16.16 3.80 9.27
C TRP A 197 -17.32 3.68 8.27
N ASN A 198 -17.49 4.69 7.42
CA ASN A 198 -18.39 4.60 6.26
C ASN A 198 -17.72 3.83 5.12
N PRO A 199 -18.51 3.07 4.31
CA PRO A 199 -17.98 2.49 3.10
C PRO A 199 -17.50 3.58 2.15
N VAL A 200 -16.33 3.37 1.57
CA VAL A 200 -15.75 4.25 0.55
C VAL A 200 -16.20 3.73 -0.81
N THR A 201 -16.98 4.53 -1.53
CA THR A 201 -17.56 4.13 -2.82
C THR A 201 -17.24 5.11 -3.94
N THR A 202 -16.55 6.21 -3.62
CA THR A 202 -16.21 7.27 -4.56
C THR A 202 -14.73 7.62 -4.48
N GLN A 203 -14.22 8.23 -5.53
CA GLN A 203 -12.86 8.75 -5.61
C GLN A 203 -12.78 10.18 -5.10
N PHE A 204 -11.65 10.52 -4.47
CA PHE A 204 -11.40 11.81 -3.85
C PHE A 204 -11.48 13.00 -4.85
N LEU A 205 -10.82 12.93 -6.01
CA LEU A 205 -10.69 14.08 -6.93
C LEU A 205 -11.94 14.46 -7.73
N HIS A 206 -12.79 13.49 -8.04
CA HIS A 206 -13.86 13.71 -9.03
C HIS A 206 -15.16 12.98 -8.70
N ASN A 207 -15.27 12.39 -7.49
CA ASN A 207 -16.44 11.69 -6.99
C ASN A 207 -16.98 10.56 -7.90
N GLY A 208 -16.18 10.09 -8.87
CA GLY A 208 -16.47 8.88 -9.65
C GLY A 208 -16.44 7.63 -8.78
N PRO A 209 -17.06 6.51 -9.22
CA PRO A 209 -17.11 5.28 -8.43
C PRO A 209 -15.72 4.67 -8.21
N VAL A 210 -15.54 3.99 -7.08
CA VAL A 210 -14.38 3.13 -6.79
C VAL A 210 -14.84 1.89 -6.04
N GLU A 211 -14.18 0.76 -6.29
CA GLU A 211 -14.35 -0.48 -5.53
C GLU A 211 -13.17 -0.65 -4.58
N ILE A 212 -13.45 -0.75 -3.28
CA ILE A 212 -12.45 -1.10 -2.27
C ILE A 212 -12.37 -2.62 -2.18
N ILE A 213 -11.16 -3.15 -2.34
CA ILE A 213 -10.92 -4.60 -2.25
C ILE A 213 -10.53 -5.02 -0.83
N GLU A 214 -9.91 -4.13 -0.08
CA GLU A 214 -9.43 -4.37 1.28
C GLU A 214 -9.47 -3.06 2.08
N TYR A 215 -9.82 -3.19 3.37
CA TYR A 215 -9.47 -2.19 4.37
C TYR A 215 -8.36 -2.74 5.25
N GLN A 216 -7.41 -1.89 5.61
CA GLN A 216 -6.44 -2.19 6.65
C GLN A 216 -6.66 -1.26 7.83
N VAL A 217 -6.67 -1.82 9.04
CA VAL A 217 -6.72 -1.06 10.28
C VAL A 217 -5.39 -1.24 11.00
N ILE A 218 -4.71 -0.13 11.24
CA ILE A 218 -3.48 -0.09 12.03
C ILE A 218 -3.83 0.53 13.38
N LEU A 219 -3.33 -0.06 14.46
CA LEU A 219 -3.50 0.43 15.82
C LEU A 219 -2.14 0.64 16.45
N ASP A 220 -1.90 1.82 17.00
CA ASP A 220 -0.63 2.23 17.56
C ASP A 220 -0.77 2.85 18.95
N GLN A 221 0.00 2.34 19.91
CA GLN A 221 0.14 3.00 21.19
C GLN A 221 0.98 4.29 21.06
N VAL A 222 0.41 5.40 21.53
CA VAL A 222 1.01 6.75 21.52
C VAL A 222 1.61 7.09 22.89
N GLU A 223 0.81 6.99 23.96
CA GLU A 223 1.23 7.28 25.33
C GLU A 223 0.92 6.12 26.29
N PRO A 224 1.85 5.74 27.19
CA PRO A 224 3.18 6.32 27.37
C PRO A 224 4.10 6.07 26.17
N PRO A 225 5.02 7.01 25.87
CA PRO A 225 5.87 6.90 24.71
C PRO A 225 6.76 5.66 24.80
N ARG A 226 6.90 4.98 23.66
CA ARG A 226 7.62 3.72 23.51
C ARG A 226 9.03 3.81 24.11
N THR A 227 9.31 3.01 25.13
CA THR A 227 10.68 2.87 25.65
C THR A 227 11.27 1.56 25.12
N ILE A 228 11.87 1.62 23.93
CA ILE A 228 12.59 0.51 23.27
C ILE A 228 11.76 -0.80 23.16
N PRO A 229 10.93 -0.94 22.11
CA PRO A 229 10.00 -2.05 21.86
C PRO A 229 10.50 -3.47 22.12
N TRP A 230 11.77 -3.74 21.80
CA TRP A 230 12.39 -5.09 21.87
C TRP A 230 12.85 -5.50 23.28
N ILE A 231 12.82 -4.59 24.26
CA ILE A 231 13.33 -4.86 25.62
C ILE A 231 12.21 -5.22 26.60
N ASP A 232 11.01 -4.63 26.45
CA ASP A 232 9.93 -4.77 27.44
C ASP A 232 8.64 -5.38 26.89
N GLY A 233 8.55 -5.62 25.58
CA GLY A 233 7.33 -6.12 24.94
C GLY A 233 6.16 -5.13 25.01
N SER A 234 6.43 -3.84 25.23
CA SER A 234 5.42 -2.78 25.34
C SER A 234 4.84 -2.32 24.00
N ALA A 235 5.44 -2.72 22.87
CA ALA A 235 4.92 -2.36 21.57
C ALA A 235 3.70 -3.20 21.21
N ARG A 236 2.51 -2.62 21.45
CA ARG A 236 1.27 -3.11 20.87
C ARG A 236 0.96 -2.28 19.62
N ARG A 237 1.48 -2.76 18.48
CA ARG A 237 0.96 -2.40 17.16
C ARG A 237 0.08 -3.54 16.66
N GLY A 238 -1.14 -3.21 16.27
CA GLY A 238 -2.05 -4.13 15.59
C GLY A 238 -2.10 -3.79 14.11
N LEU A 239 -1.98 -4.78 13.23
CA LEU A 239 -2.28 -4.63 11.82
C LEU A 239 -3.32 -5.67 11.44
N ILE A 240 -4.48 -5.21 11.00
CA ILE A 240 -5.63 -6.05 10.70
C ILE A 240 -6.14 -5.73 9.30
N ASN A 241 -6.08 -6.70 8.41
CA ASN A 241 -6.70 -6.61 7.09
C ASN A 241 -8.10 -7.21 7.12
N VAL A 242 -9.08 -6.50 6.57
CA VAL A 242 -10.46 -6.97 6.42
C VAL A 242 -10.92 -6.78 4.96
N PRO A 243 -11.81 -7.65 4.44
CA PRO A 243 -12.35 -7.47 3.09
C PRO A 243 -13.00 -6.10 2.89
N GLY A 244 -12.98 -5.56 1.67
CA GLY A 244 -13.50 -4.21 1.36
C GLY A 244 -15.00 -3.97 1.59
N HIS A 245 -15.79 -5.00 1.91
CA HIS A 245 -17.19 -4.83 2.34
C HIS A 245 -17.35 -4.72 3.88
N VAL A 246 -16.28 -4.94 4.64
CA VAL A 246 -16.28 -4.82 6.10
C VAL A 246 -15.97 -3.37 6.47
N THR A 247 -16.86 -2.74 7.22
CA THR A 247 -16.70 -1.34 7.66
C THR A 247 -16.72 -1.18 9.18
N ARG A 248 -16.49 -2.28 9.90
CA ARG A 248 -16.39 -2.33 11.36
C ARG A 248 -15.38 -3.39 11.80
N LEU A 249 -14.63 -3.08 12.84
CA LEU A 249 -13.67 -3.99 13.44
C LEU A 249 -13.79 -3.93 14.96
N THR A 250 -14.05 -5.07 15.59
CA THR A 250 -13.91 -5.22 17.04
C THR A 250 -12.44 -5.46 17.36
N VAL A 251 -11.86 -4.60 18.20
CA VAL A 251 -10.45 -4.71 18.60
C VAL A 251 -10.36 -5.65 19.80
N PRO A 252 -9.57 -6.74 19.74
CA PRO A 252 -9.41 -7.62 20.89
C PRO A 252 -8.74 -6.88 22.07
N PRO A 253 -9.26 -7.01 23.30
CA PRO A 253 -8.74 -6.30 24.48
C PRO A 253 -7.27 -6.62 24.78
N GLU A 254 -6.76 -7.76 24.29
CA GLU A 254 -5.35 -8.15 24.44
C GLU A 254 -4.38 -7.22 23.71
N TYR A 255 -4.86 -6.40 22.76
CA TYR A 255 -4.08 -5.34 22.11
C TYR A 255 -4.10 -4.02 22.90
N LEU A 256 -4.91 -3.90 23.96
CA LEU A 256 -5.18 -2.65 24.65
C LEU A 256 -4.73 -2.67 26.12
N LEU A 257 -3.99 -1.65 26.53
CA LEU A 257 -3.62 -1.41 27.92
C LEU A 257 -4.63 -0.44 28.57
N PRO A 258 -4.86 -0.50 29.91
CA PRO A 258 -5.65 0.50 30.62
C PRO A 258 -5.03 1.89 30.54
N GLY A 259 -5.84 2.95 30.60
CA GLY A 259 -5.35 4.34 30.74
C GLY A 259 -4.36 4.81 29.67
N THR A 260 -4.41 4.21 28.47
CA THR A 260 -3.40 4.35 27.41
C THR A 260 -3.99 5.08 26.20
N LEU A 261 -3.23 6.01 25.62
CA LEU A 261 -3.59 6.71 24.39
C LEU A 261 -3.16 5.88 23.18
N TYR A 262 -4.10 5.68 22.26
CA TYR A 262 -3.88 5.01 20.99
C TYR A 262 -4.26 5.91 19.83
N GLU A 263 -3.49 5.82 18.76
CA GLU A 263 -3.83 6.25 17.42
C GLU A 263 -4.24 5.02 16.63
N PHE A 264 -5.18 5.18 15.70
CA PHE A 264 -5.52 4.15 14.73
C PHE A 264 -5.69 4.77 13.36
N GLU A 265 -5.36 3.99 12.35
CA GLU A 265 -5.54 4.35 10.95
C GLU A 265 -6.51 3.39 10.29
N VAL A 266 -7.36 3.91 9.41
CA VAL A 266 -8.19 3.13 8.50
C VAL A 266 -7.73 3.44 7.08
N LEU A 267 -7.22 2.43 6.39
CA LEU A 267 -6.71 2.51 5.03
C LEU A 267 -7.75 1.89 4.09
N ALA A 268 -8.22 2.64 3.10
CA ALA A 268 -9.01 2.13 1.98
C ALA A 268 -8.11 1.80 0.80
N ILE A 269 -8.10 0.53 0.38
CA ILE A 269 -7.22 0.05 -0.69
C ILE A 269 -8.09 -0.36 -1.88
N GLU A 270 -7.93 0.33 -3.01
CA GLU A 270 -8.60 -0.03 -4.26
C GLU A 270 -7.79 -1.05 -5.08
N ALA A 271 -8.37 -1.55 -6.18
CA ALA A 271 -7.83 -2.69 -6.94
C ALA A 271 -6.40 -2.52 -7.47
N SER A 272 -5.95 -1.30 -7.82
CA SER A 272 -4.57 -1.04 -8.24
C SER A 272 -3.58 -0.92 -7.06
N GLY A 273 -4.10 -0.85 -5.84
CA GLY A 273 -3.33 -0.70 -4.60
C GLY A 273 -3.15 0.75 -4.16
N ASN A 274 -3.71 1.73 -4.87
CA ASN A 274 -3.73 3.09 -4.36
C ASN A 274 -4.53 3.12 -3.06
N THR A 275 -4.01 3.89 -2.12
CA THR A 275 -4.46 3.83 -0.73
C THR A 275 -4.75 5.23 -0.21
N THR A 276 -5.89 5.37 0.49
CA THR A 276 -6.17 6.58 1.29
C THR A 276 -6.36 6.21 2.75
N ILE A 277 -5.85 7.06 3.62
CA ILE A 277 -5.75 6.82 5.05
C ILE A 277 -6.53 7.89 5.80
N SER A 278 -7.27 7.47 6.82
CA SER A 278 -7.83 8.38 7.82
C SER A 278 -7.38 7.96 9.20
N VAL A 279 -6.95 8.96 9.97
CA VAL A 279 -6.39 8.78 11.31
C VAL A 279 -7.44 9.14 12.34
N GLY A 280 -7.49 8.38 13.43
CA GLY A 280 -8.27 8.70 14.61
C GLY A 280 -7.51 8.36 15.88
N GLU A 281 -7.96 8.89 17.01
CA GLU A 281 -7.37 8.61 18.31
C GLU A 281 -8.45 8.17 19.30
N PHE A 282 -8.02 7.46 20.34
CA PHE A 282 -8.84 7.19 21.52
C PHE A 282 -7.96 6.93 22.75
N MET A 283 -8.54 7.13 23.92
CA MET A 283 -7.91 6.74 25.18
C MET A 283 -8.74 5.65 25.83
N THR A 284 -8.09 4.56 26.24
CA THR A 284 -8.77 3.51 27.01
C THR A 284 -9.03 3.98 28.44
N MET A 285 -10.17 3.62 29.00
CA MET A 285 -10.43 3.78 30.43
C MET A 285 -9.49 2.90 31.27
N GLU A 286 -9.25 3.32 32.52
CA GLU A 286 -8.53 2.54 33.56
C GLU A 286 -9.15 1.17 33.84
#